data_AF-A0A5C1WG01-F1
#
_entry.id   AF-A0A5C1WG01-F1
#
_cell.length_a   1.000
_cell.length_b   1.000
_cell.length_c   1.000
_cell.angle_alpha   90.00
_cell.angle_beta   90.00
_cell.angle_gamma   90.00
#
_symmetry.space_group_name_H-M   'P 1'
#
loop_
_entity.id
_entity.type
_entity.pdbx_description
1 polymer ?
#
loop_
_entity_poly.entity_id
_entity_poly.type
_entity_poly.pdbx_seq_one_letter_code
_entity_poly.pdbx_strand_id
1 'polypeptide(L)'
;MTGADGSPPGKPRSPRRKPGAASKPARSGLGEAFLAALHADFLAHGAGAIERVRLDNPTAYIKLCDALLPKDVASPLDERGLSDEELDRRIGEILRQCQGAGLEIGVAEAAR
;
A
#
# COMPACT_ATOMS: atom_id res chain seq x y z
N MET A 1 -43.52 28.72 -58.58
CA MET A 1 -42.80 29.63 -57.67
C MET A 1 -43.71 29.95 -56.51
N THR A 2 -43.42 29.37 -55.34
CA THR A 2 -43.75 29.80 -53.96
C THR A 2 -43.36 28.60 -53.10
N GLY A 3 -42.21 28.60 -52.44
CA GLY A 3 -41.80 29.55 -51.42
C GLY A 3 -41.96 28.84 -50.07
N ALA A 4 -41.01 27.97 -49.76
CA ALA A 4 -40.89 27.32 -48.47
C ALA A 4 -40.16 28.26 -47.51
N ASP A 5 -40.79 28.65 -46.40
CA ASP A 5 -40.08 29.02 -45.17
C ASP A 5 -41.02 29.01 -43.96
N GLY A 6 -40.55 28.45 -42.84
CA GLY A 6 -41.34 28.32 -41.61
C GLY A 6 -40.71 27.38 -40.58
N SER A 7 -39.65 27.86 -39.94
CA SER A 7 -38.82 27.25 -38.88
C SER A 7 -39.54 26.34 -37.83
N PRO A 8 -38.88 25.28 -37.32
CA PRO A 8 -39.39 24.49 -36.20
C PRO A 8 -39.10 25.15 -34.83
N PRO A 9 -39.87 24.80 -33.77
CA PRO A 9 -39.84 25.50 -32.48
C PRO A 9 -38.64 25.10 -31.62
N GLY A 10 -38.23 26.05 -30.75
CA GLY A 10 -36.98 26.04 -30.00
C GLY A 10 -36.73 24.81 -29.12
N LYS A 11 -35.48 24.37 -29.11
CA LYS A 11 -34.98 23.28 -28.24
C LYS A 11 -35.10 23.67 -26.75
N PRO A 12 -35.49 22.74 -25.87
CA PRO A 12 -35.52 22.99 -24.43
C PRO A 12 -34.09 23.20 -23.91
N ARG A 13 -33.90 24.26 -23.12
CA ARG A 13 -32.63 24.57 -22.45
C ARG A 13 -32.32 23.47 -21.43
N SER A 14 -31.22 22.75 -21.63
CA SER A 14 -30.73 21.75 -20.67
C SER A 14 -30.51 22.37 -19.29
N PRO A 15 -30.77 21.65 -18.19
CA PRO A 15 -30.63 22.20 -16.86
C PRO A 15 -29.15 22.47 -16.57
N ARG A 16 -28.89 23.70 -16.10
CA ARG A 16 -27.59 24.21 -15.72
C ARG A 16 -26.96 23.28 -14.67
N ARG A 17 -25.90 22.55 -15.04
CA ARG A 17 -25.09 21.76 -14.09
C ARG A 17 -24.56 22.71 -13.02
N LYS A 18 -24.86 22.41 -11.75
CA LYS A 18 -24.30 23.15 -10.59
C LYS A 18 -22.77 22.96 -10.59
N PRO A 19 -21.95 24.02 -10.57
CA PRO A 19 -20.53 23.90 -10.29
C PRO A 19 -20.38 23.65 -8.79
N GLY A 20 -19.99 22.44 -8.39
CA GLY A 20 -19.84 22.10 -6.97
C GLY A 20 -19.79 20.62 -6.65
N ALA A 21 -20.15 19.72 -7.56
CA ALA A 21 -19.82 18.31 -7.41
C ALA A 21 -18.38 18.09 -7.88
N ALA A 22 -17.41 18.31 -6.99
CA ALA A 22 -16.07 17.79 -7.16
C ALA A 22 -16.22 16.27 -7.37
N SER A 23 -16.04 15.84 -8.62
CA SER A 23 -15.90 14.43 -8.92
C SER A 23 -14.67 14.00 -8.15
N LYS A 24 -14.84 13.13 -7.14
CA LYS A 24 -13.73 12.49 -6.45
C LYS A 24 -12.74 12.05 -7.52
N PRO A 25 -11.44 12.37 -7.41
CA PRO A 25 -10.50 12.07 -8.46
C PRO A 25 -10.57 10.56 -8.70
N ALA A 26 -11.00 10.13 -9.90
CA ALA A 26 -11.13 8.72 -10.27
C ALA A 26 -9.83 7.90 -10.04
N ARG A 27 -8.71 8.60 -9.86
CA ARG A 27 -7.39 8.08 -9.51
C ARG A 27 -7.28 7.55 -8.08
N SER A 28 -8.07 8.06 -7.12
CA SER A 28 -7.99 7.60 -5.72
C SER A 28 -8.64 6.22 -5.55
N GLY A 29 -9.76 5.96 -6.22
CA GLY A 29 -10.44 4.66 -6.16
C GLY A 29 -9.73 3.54 -6.92
N LEU A 30 -8.97 3.88 -7.98
CA LEU A 30 -8.22 2.87 -8.75
C LEU A 30 -7.10 2.22 -7.93
N GLY A 31 -6.39 3.01 -7.11
CA GLY A 31 -5.34 2.49 -6.24
C GLY A 31 -5.88 1.55 -5.17
N GLU A 32 -6.97 1.93 -4.50
CA GLU A 32 -7.63 1.10 -3.48
C GLU A 32 -8.17 -0.20 -4.08
N ALA A 33 -8.85 -0.13 -5.23
CA ALA A 33 -9.37 -1.31 -5.92
C ALA A 33 -8.25 -2.26 -6.38
N PHE A 34 -7.12 -1.70 -6.84
CA PHE A 34 -5.96 -2.48 -7.23
C PHE A 34 -5.32 -3.20 -6.04
N LEU A 35 -5.14 -2.51 -4.90
CA LEU A 35 -4.61 -3.12 -3.69
C LEU A 35 -5.55 -4.21 -3.14
N ALA A 36 -6.86 -3.98 -3.18
CA ALA A 36 -7.84 -4.98 -2.78
C ALA A 36 -7.79 -6.24 -3.66
N ALA A 37 -7.65 -6.07 -4.98
CA ALA A 37 -7.50 -7.18 -5.92
C ALA A 37 -6.20 -7.95 -5.68
N LEU A 38 -5.07 -7.24 -5.47
CA LEU A 38 -3.79 -7.86 -5.14
C LEU A 38 -3.84 -8.63 -3.81
N HIS A 39 -4.51 -8.08 -2.80
CA HIS A 39 -4.68 -8.76 -1.52
C HIS A 39 -5.52 -10.05 -1.66
N ALA A 40 -6.62 -10.01 -2.42
CA ALA A 40 -7.44 -11.18 -2.69
C ALA A 40 -6.67 -12.28 -3.45
N ASP A 41 -5.88 -11.88 -4.46
CA ASP A 41 -5.00 -12.79 -5.19
C ASP A 41 -3.94 -13.43 -4.27
N PHE A 42 -3.33 -12.62 -3.39
CA PHE A 42 -2.36 -13.12 -2.42
C PHE A 42 -2.99 -14.12 -1.42
N LEU A 43 -4.21 -13.87 -0.93
CA LEU A 43 -4.91 -14.82 -0.06
C LEU A 43 -5.20 -16.15 -0.77
N ALA A 44 -5.56 -16.11 -2.06
CA ALA A 44 -5.90 -17.30 -2.82
C ALA A 44 -4.67 -18.09 -3.30
N HIS A 45 -3.59 -17.41 -3.65
CA HIS A 45 -2.48 -17.99 -4.42
C HIS A 45 -1.08 -17.66 -3.87
N GLY A 46 -0.97 -16.75 -2.90
CA GLY A 46 0.29 -16.17 -2.45
C GLY A 46 1.28 -17.20 -1.93
N ALA A 47 0.85 -18.15 -1.10
CA ALA A 47 1.73 -19.20 -0.56
C ALA A 47 2.39 -20.03 -1.67
N GLY A 48 1.60 -20.51 -2.64
CA GLY A 48 2.10 -21.30 -3.76
C GLY A 48 2.94 -20.47 -4.74
N ALA A 49 2.68 -19.16 -4.87
CA ALA A 49 3.53 -18.25 -5.64
C ALA A 49 4.89 -18.05 -4.97
N ILE A 50 4.92 -17.87 -3.64
CA ILE A 50 6.16 -17.75 -2.86
C ILE A 50 7.00 -19.03 -2.95
N GLU A 51 6.36 -20.19 -2.85
CA GLU A 51 7.04 -21.48 -3.00
C GLU A 51 7.68 -21.63 -4.37
N ARG A 52 6.93 -21.34 -5.44
CA ARG A 52 7.46 -21.36 -6.82
C ARG A 52 8.64 -20.41 -6.99
N VAL A 53 8.53 -19.17 -6.50
CA VAL A 53 9.64 -18.21 -6.56
C VAL A 53 10.87 -18.71 -5.81
N ARG A 54 10.72 -19.37 -4.66
CA ARG A 54 11.83 -19.97 -3.91
C ARG A 54 12.55 -21.06 -4.70
N LEU A 55 11.81 -21.88 -5.45
CA LEU A 55 12.36 -22.98 -6.24
C LEU A 55 12.95 -22.51 -7.58
N ASP A 56 12.21 -21.68 -8.31
CA ASP A 56 12.55 -21.27 -9.68
C ASP A 56 13.54 -20.10 -9.72
N ASN A 57 13.48 -19.19 -8.74
CA ASN A 57 14.35 -18.01 -8.68
C ASN A 57 14.71 -17.64 -7.22
N PRO A 58 15.59 -18.44 -6.58
CA PRO A 58 15.96 -18.25 -5.18
C PRO A 58 16.60 -16.88 -4.91
N THR A 59 17.28 -16.28 -5.88
CA THR A 59 17.84 -14.93 -5.73
C THR A 59 16.74 -13.86 -5.59
N ALA A 60 15.67 -13.95 -6.40
CA ALA A 60 14.53 -13.06 -6.27
C ALA A 60 13.79 -13.26 -4.94
N TYR A 61 13.69 -14.52 -4.48
CA TYR A 61 13.11 -14.85 -3.18
C TYR A 61 13.85 -14.17 -2.02
N ILE A 62 15.18 -14.27 -1.98
CA ILE A 62 15.99 -13.63 -0.92
C ILE A 62 15.85 -12.11 -0.95
N LYS A 63 15.80 -11.50 -2.14
CA LYS A 63 15.56 -10.05 -2.28
C LYS A 63 14.18 -9.63 -1.78
N LEU A 64 13.15 -10.45 -1.99
CA LEU A 64 11.81 -10.21 -1.45
C LEU A 64 11.84 -10.26 0.08
N CYS A 65 12.51 -11.25 0.67
CA CYS A 65 12.70 -11.33 2.12
C CYS A 65 13.43 -10.08 2.65
N ASP A 66 14.52 -9.66 2.00
CA ASP A 66 15.25 -8.45 2.36
C ASP A 66 14.40 -7.17 2.24
N ALA A 67 13.50 -7.08 1.26
CA ALA A 67 12.62 -5.93 1.07
C ALA A 67 11.52 -5.83 2.15
N LEU A 68 11.12 -6.96 2.74
CA LEU A 68 10.13 -7.00 3.83
C LEU A 68 10.73 -6.69 5.19
N LEU A 69 12.05 -6.83 5.35
CA LEU A 69 12.73 -6.46 6.58
C LEU A 69 12.87 -4.94 6.67
N PRO A 70 12.67 -4.32 7.85
CA PRO A 70 12.91 -2.90 8.02
C PRO A 70 14.39 -2.60 7.72
N LYS A 71 14.63 -1.71 6.73
CA LYS A 71 15.97 -1.42 6.18
C LYS A 71 16.93 -0.77 7.18
N ASP A 72 16.40 -0.18 8.25
CA ASP A 72 17.17 0.63 9.21
C ASP A 72 17.59 -0.10 10.49
N VAL A 73 17.30 -1.41 10.63
CA VAL A 73 17.76 -2.17 11.81
C VAL A 73 19.24 -2.56 11.70
N ALA A 74 19.82 -2.45 10.51
CA ALA A 74 21.25 -2.69 10.27
C ALA A 74 22.13 -1.45 10.53
N SER A 75 21.87 -0.70 11.61
CA SER A 75 22.96 0.06 12.20
C SER A 75 23.81 -0.95 12.97
N PRO A 76 25.13 -1.08 12.74
CA PRO A 76 25.98 -1.78 13.69
C PRO A 76 25.73 -1.14 15.06
N LEU A 77 25.14 -1.90 15.97
CA LEU A 77 24.88 -1.49 17.35
C LEU A 77 26.25 -1.38 18.02
N ASP A 78 26.87 -0.21 17.98
CA ASP A 78 27.94 0.10 18.92
C ASP A 78 27.28 0.64 20.19
N GLU A 79 26.67 -0.29 20.94
CA GLU A 79 26.06 -0.06 22.26
C GLU A 79 27.11 0.15 23.36
N ARG A 80 28.38 -0.07 23.03
CA ARG A 80 29.52 0.09 23.94
C ARG A 80 29.72 1.58 24.24
N GLY A 81 29.28 1.98 25.43
CA GLY A 81 29.48 3.32 25.96
C GLY A 81 28.19 4.13 26.19
N LEU A 82 27.02 3.56 25.91
CA LEU A 82 25.74 4.17 26.31
C LEU A 82 25.49 3.94 27.81
N SER A 83 24.92 4.94 28.48
CA SER A 83 24.38 4.77 29.83
C SER A 83 23.06 3.99 29.80
N ASP A 84 22.64 3.44 30.94
CA ASP A 84 21.37 2.72 31.07
C ASP A 84 20.16 3.56 30.61
N GLU A 85 20.19 4.86 30.89
CA GLU A 85 19.15 5.81 30.49
C GLU A 85 19.12 6.08 28.97
N GLU A 86 20.27 5.98 28.31
CA GLU A 86 20.41 6.08 26.87
C GLU A 86 19.97 4.78 26.18
N LEU A 87 20.28 3.64 26.80
CA LEU A 87 19.81 2.32 26.38
C LEU A 87 18.28 2.23 26.43
N ASP A 88 17.66 2.64 27.54
CA ASP A 88 16.19 2.64 27.69
C ASP A 88 15.50 3.50 26.63
N ARG A 89 16.05 4.70 26.39
CA ARG A 89 15.54 5.61 25.35
C ARG A 89 15.64 4.98 23.97
N ARG A 90 16.77 4.31 23.70
CA ARG A 90 17.03 3.65 22.42
C ARG A 90 16.12 2.45 22.18
N ILE A 91 15.89 1.63 23.20
CA ILE A 91 14.92 0.52 23.16
C ILE A 91 13.53 1.07 22.80
N GLY A 92 13.11 2.17 23.40
CA GLY A 92 11.83 2.82 23.08
C GLY A 92 11.73 3.36 21.65
N GLU A 93 12.84 3.76 21.04
CA GLU A 93 12.88 4.18 19.61
C GLU A 93 12.73 2.97 18.68
N ILE A 94 13.48 1.89 18.93
CA ILE A 94 13.45 0.66 18.13
C ILE A 94 12.05 0.03 18.17
N LEU A 95 11.44 -0.06 19.35
CA LEU A 95 10.09 -0.61 19.49
C LEU A 95 9.06 0.18 18.68
N ARG A 96 9.16 1.51 18.64
CA ARG A 96 8.28 2.36 17.81
C ARG A 96 8.53 2.18 16.32
N GLN A 97 9.79 2.03 15.90
CA GLN A 97 10.14 1.80 14.49
C GLN A 97 9.59 0.46 14.00
N CYS A 98 9.67 -0.59 14.82
CA CYS A 98 9.10 -1.90 14.50
C CYS A 98 7.56 -1.87 14.43
N GLN A 99 6.90 -1.13 15.31
CA GLN A 99 5.44 -0.97 15.32
C GLN A 99 4.91 -0.21 14.08
N GLY A 100 5.67 0.75 13.54
CA GLY A 100 5.28 1.51 12.35
C GLY A 100 5.35 0.72 11.03
N ALA A 101 6.10 -0.38 10.99
CA ALA A 101 6.26 -1.23 9.81
C ALA A 101 5.15 -2.29 9.66
N GLY A 102 4.22 -2.39 10.61
CA GLY A 102 3.17 -3.42 10.60
C GLY A 102 3.69 -4.85 10.77
N LEU A 103 4.95 -5.01 11.19
CA LEU A 103 5.50 -6.30 11.61
C LEU A 103 5.19 -6.51 13.10
N GLU A 104 4.20 -7.35 13.38
CA GLU A 104 4.07 -7.99 14.69
C GLU A 104 5.34 -8.83 14.91
N ILE A 105 6.27 -8.35 15.75
CA ILE A 105 7.37 -9.21 16.22
C ILE A 105 6.71 -10.21 17.17
N GLY A 106 6.24 -11.33 16.62
CA GLY A 106 5.88 -12.49 17.39
C GLY A 106 7.12 -12.91 18.18
N VAL A 107 7.08 -12.73 19.50
CA VAL A 107 8.02 -13.41 20.38
C VAL A 107 7.73 -14.89 20.16
N ALA A 108 8.58 -15.54 19.37
CA ALA A 108 8.49 -16.97 19.16
C ALA A 108 8.69 -17.62 20.52
N GLU A 109 7.57 -18.01 21.16
CA GLU A 109 7.62 -18.93 22.27
C GLU A 109 8.20 -20.23 21.72
N ALA A 110 9.41 -20.56 22.17
CA ALA A 110 10.04 -21.83 21.89
C ALA A 110 9.16 -22.94 22.47
N ALA A 111 8.31 -23.52 21.62
CA ALA A 111 7.58 -24.73 21.94
C ALA A 111 8.58 -25.90 21.98
N ARG A 112 8.51 -26.62 23.11
CA ARG A 112 9.37 -27.73 23.55
C ARG A 112 9.37 -28.94 22.63
#